data_AF-A0A938AB74-F1
#
_entry.id   AF-A0A938AB74-F1
#
_cell.length_a   1.000
_cell.length_b   1.000
_cell.length_c   1.000
_cell.angle_alpha   90.00
_cell.angle_beta   90.00
_cell.angle_gamma   90.00
#
_symmetry.space_group_name_H-M   'P 1'
#
loop_
_entity.id
_entity.type
_entity.pdbx_description
1 polymer ?
#
loop_
_entity_poly.entity_id
_entity_poly.type
_entity_poly.pdbx_seq_one_letter_code
_entity_poly.pdbx_strand_id
1 'polypeptide(L)'
;MGVIVTVIDDSDRVGIAASVTRIGELYMTSVANMVANVLGFLATYTPPPPSPADVLAYSLSHGRLSAPPMPAAGTTKMSKLNVLDHGNTSGLQIGTDWVSTGSFARFQSEFARLTPKFESGAYVHLAHCEAGMNIRLMEMFADTFGVPVVAGRGLTNPVYRANTGNYVRVYPARAGSRPASDTFFWGPSSQ
;
A
#
# COMPACT_ATOMS: atom_id res chain seq x y z
N MET A 1 -12.09 8.51 6.39
CA MET A 1 -11.05 8.43 5.34
C MET A 1 -9.94 7.57 5.87
N GLY A 2 -9.54 6.57 5.09
CA GLY A 2 -8.50 5.64 5.49
C GLY A 2 -7.13 6.29 5.42
N VAL A 3 -6.21 5.76 6.21
CA VAL A 3 -4.83 6.23 6.27
C VAL A 3 -3.99 5.69 5.12
N ILE A 4 -2.99 6.46 4.72
CA ILE A 4 -1.93 5.98 3.84
C ILE A 4 -0.83 5.41 4.72
N VAL A 5 -0.50 4.14 4.53
CA VAL A 5 0.62 3.49 5.20
C VAL A 5 1.70 3.24 4.17
N THR A 6 2.91 3.73 4.42
CA THR A 6 4.09 3.40 3.63
C THR A 6 5.04 2.56 4.46
N VAL A 7 5.49 1.44 3.90
CA VAL A 7 6.48 0.55 4.50
C VAL A 7 7.70 0.51 3.59
N ILE A 8 8.88 0.69 4.17
CA ILE A 8 10.16 0.71 3.46
C ILE A 8 11.06 -0.39 4.03
N ASP A 9 11.75 -1.09 3.13
CA ASP A 9 12.81 -2.00 3.53
C ASP A 9 13.93 -1.27 4.29
N ASP A 10 14.36 -1.81 5.42
CA ASP A 10 15.52 -1.33 6.18
C ASP A 10 16.61 -2.41 6.29
N SER A 11 16.55 -3.42 5.42
CA SER A 11 17.48 -4.55 5.43
C SER A 11 18.77 -4.30 4.64
N ASP A 12 18.80 -3.30 3.76
CA ASP A 12 19.97 -2.97 2.95
C ASP A 12 20.29 -1.46 2.85
N ARG A 13 21.37 -1.12 2.14
CA ARG A 13 21.85 0.27 2.02
C ARG A 13 20.88 1.19 1.27
N VAL A 14 20.15 0.67 0.29
CA VAL A 14 19.20 1.45 -0.50
C VAL A 14 17.95 1.71 0.34
N GLY A 15 17.50 0.69 1.08
CA GLY A 15 16.46 0.79 2.09
C GLY A 15 16.77 1.86 3.13
N ILE A 16 17.97 1.83 3.72
CA ILE A 16 18.44 2.84 4.68
C ILE A 16 18.47 4.24 4.04
N ALA A 17 18.94 4.37 2.80
CA ALA A 17 18.96 5.67 2.12
C ALA A 17 17.53 6.20 1.87
N ALA A 18 16.57 5.33 1.58
CA ALA A 18 15.17 5.71 1.45
C ALA A 18 14.55 6.10 2.81
N SER A 19 14.85 5.35 3.88
CA SER A 19 14.31 5.58 5.23
C SER A 19 14.72 6.94 5.81
N VAL A 20 15.99 7.33 5.69
CA VAL A 20 16.49 8.61 6.25
C VAL A 20 15.89 9.85 5.60
N THR A 21 15.27 9.71 4.43
CA THR A 21 14.63 10.83 3.73
C THR A 21 13.18 11.06 4.17
N ARG A 22 12.66 10.28 5.14
CA ARG A 22 11.22 10.17 5.35
C ARG A 22 10.80 10.11 6.82
N ILE A 23 9.70 10.80 7.11
CA ILE A 23 9.11 10.90 8.45
C ILE A 23 7.76 10.19 8.44
N GLY A 24 7.51 9.34 9.43
CA GLY A 24 6.21 8.70 9.64
C GLY A 24 5.95 7.43 8.82
N GLU A 25 6.99 6.85 8.22
CA GLU A 25 6.92 5.57 7.53
C GLU A 25 7.31 4.41 8.45
N LEU A 26 6.82 3.22 8.11
CA LEU A 26 7.14 1.99 8.83
C LEU A 26 8.32 1.29 8.17
N TYR A 27 9.12 0.59 8.96
CA TYR A 27 10.22 -0.22 8.43
C TYR A 27 9.83 -1.69 8.35
N MET A 28 10.47 -2.45 7.48
CA MET A 28 10.31 -3.89 7.39
C MET A 28 11.64 -4.61 7.20
N THR A 29 11.74 -5.82 7.73
CA THR A 29 12.89 -6.73 7.54
C THR A 29 12.48 -8.12 7.01
N SER A 30 11.18 -8.39 6.92
CA SER A 30 10.56 -9.60 6.38
C SER A 30 9.08 -9.33 6.11
N VAL A 31 8.38 -10.25 5.44
CA VAL A 31 6.92 -10.17 5.27
C VAL A 31 6.20 -10.15 6.62
N ALA A 32 6.60 -11.02 7.55
CA ALA A 32 5.99 -11.08 8.87
C ALA A 32 6.20 -9.78 9.66
N ASN A 33 7.41 -9.20 9.58
CA ASN A 33 7.70 -7.93 10.23
C ASN A 33 6.91 -6.77 9.60
N MET A 34 6.82 -6.71 8.26
CA MET A 34 5.99 -5.75 7.54
C MET A 34 4.54 -5.79 8.03
N VAL A 35 3.91 -6.97 8.03
CA VAL A 35 2.51 -7.13 8.44
C VAL A 35 2.32 -6.77 9.92
N ALA A 36 3.21 -7.22 10.80
CA ALA A 36 3.15 -6.90 12.22
C ALA A 36 3.23 -5.39 12.48
N ASN A 37 4.14 -4.68 11.80
CA ASN A 37 4.31 -3.24 11.96
C ASN A 37 3.10 -2.47 11.43
N VAL A 38 2.53 -2.86 10.29
CA VAL A 38 1.30 -2.24 9.75
C VAL A 38 0.13 -2.44 10.73
N LEU A 39 -0.05 -3.65 11.25
CA LEU A 39 -1.12 -3.93 12.22
C LEU A 39 -0.93 -3.14 13.53
N GLY A 40 0.30 -3.07 14.04
CA GLY A 40 0.64 -2.31 15.24
C GLY A 40 0.42 -0.81 15.07
N PHE A 41 0.78 -0.26 13.91
CA PHE A 41 0.50 1.13 13.54
C PHE A 41 -1.00 1.40 13.54
N LEU A 42 -1.80 0.59 12.82
CA LEU A 42 -3.25 0.80 12.74
C LEU A 42 -3.95 0.65 14.09
N ALA A 43 -3.44 -0.23 14.96
CA ALA A 43 -3.98 -0.42 16.31
C ALA A 43 -3.83 0.82 17.19
N THR A 44 -2.75 1.58 17.02
CA THR A 44 -2.43 2.74 17.85
C THR A 44 -2.72 4.08 17.17
N TYR A 45 -2.94 4.07 15.85
CA TYR A 45 -3.19 5.28 15.08
C TYR A 45 -4.43 6.01 15.57
N THR A 46 -4.21 7.26 16.00
CA THR A 46 -5.25 8.22 16.33
C THR A 46 -5.21 9.31 15.25
N PRO A 47 -6.29 9.49 14.46
CA PRO A 47 -6.30 10.52 13.45
C PRO A 47 -6.16 11.90 14.11
N PRO A 48 -5.42 12.85 13.48
CA PRO A 48 -5.33 14.20 14.00
C PRO A 48 -6.73 14.82 14.06
N PRO A 49 -7.02 15.70 15.04
CA PRO A 49 -8.28 16.42 15.06
C PRO A 49 -8.49 17.17 13.73
N PRO A 50 -9.74 17.28 13.25
CA PRO A 50 -10.03 17.98 12.01
C PRO A 50 -9.54 19.42 12.09
N SER A 51 -8.99 19.95 11.00
CA SER A 51 -8.56 21.35 10.96
C SER A 51 -9.78 22.29 11.05
N PRO A 52 -9.61 23.54 11.47
CA PRO A 52 -10.71 24.52 11.42
C PRO A 52 -11.34 24.65 10.03
N ALA A 53 -10.54 24.47 8.96
CA ALA A 53 -11.02 24.47 7.59
C ALA A 53 -11.92 23.26 7.28
N ASP A 54 -11.57 22.07 7.76
CA ASP A 54 -12.40 20.87 7.61
C ASP A 54 -13.73 21.01 8.33
N VAL A 55 -13.70 21.57 9.55
CA VAL A 55 -14.92 21.85 10.34
C VAL A 55 -15.80 22.85 9.61
N LEU A 56 -15.23 23.91 9.04
CA LEU A 56 -15.96 24.91 8.27
C LEU A 56 -16.57 24.31 6.99
N ALA A 57 -15.79 23.56 6.21
CA ALA A 57 -16.25 22.90 4.99
C ALA A 57 -17.40 21.90 5.28
N TYR A 58 -17.29 21.14 6.38
CA TYR A 58 -18.35 20.26 6.84
C TYR A 58 -19.63 21.04 7.19
N SER A 59 -19.50 22.12 7.98
CA SER A 59 -20.62 22.98 8.37
C SER A 59 -21.33 23.62 7.17
N LEU A 60 -20.58 24.06 6.16
CA LEU A 60 -21.15 24.63 4.94
C LEU A 60 -21.89 23.61 4.07
N SER A 61 -21.42 22.34 4.05
CA SER A 61 -22.01 21.29 3.21
C SER A 61 -23.16 20.53 3.88
N HIS A 62 -23.19 20.46 5.21
CA HIS A 62 -24.16 19.66 5.97
C HIS A 62 -25.02 20.51 6.93
N GLY A 63 -24.88 21.84 6.88
CA GLY A 63 -25.51 22.75 7.83
C GLY A 63 -24.85 22.70 9.22
N ARG A 64 -25.53 23.22 10.24
CA ARG A 64 -25.04 23.25 11.64
C ARG A 64 -25.09 21.88 12.34
N LEU A 65 -24.83 20.80 11.61
CA LEU A 65 -24.66 19.48 12.20
C LEU A 65 -23.29 19.41 12.88
N SER A 66 -23.23 18.75 14.03
CA SER A 66 -21.96 18.44 14.69
C SER A 66 -21.09 17.62 13.75
N ALA A 67 -19.79 17.87 13.77
CA ALA A 67 -18.83 17.04 13.06
C ALA A 67 -18.99 15.56 13.52
N PRO A 68 -18.78 14.59 12.62
CA PRO A 68 -18.84 13.18 12.99
C PRO A 68 -17.81 12.89 14.09
N PRO A 69 -18.09 11.95 15.02
CA PRO A 69 -17.10 11.55 15.99
C PRO A 69 -15.86 10.98 15.30
N MET A 70 -14.69 11.26 15.86
CA MET A 70 -13.43 10.72 15.38
C MET A 70 -13.43 9.19 15.49
N PRO A 71 -12.86 8.46 14.51
CA PRO A 71 -12.67 7.02 14.62
C PRO A 71 -11.92 6.68 15.90
N ALA A 72 -12.39 5.67 16.64
CA ALA A 72 -11.68 5.15 17.80
C ALA A 72 -10.35 4.51 17.37
N ALA A 73 -9.34 4.55 18.24
CA ALA A 73 -8.08 3.85 18.00
C ALA A 73 -8.32 2.37 17.64
N GLY A 74 -7.56 1.86 16.66
CA GLY A 74 -7.72 0.48 16.17
C GLY A 74 -8.89 0.22 15.23
N THR A 75 -9.77 1.20 15.00
CA THR A 75 -10.83 1.11 13.98
C THR A 75 -10.42 1.69 12.63
N THR A 76 -9.27 2.38 12.60
CA THR A 76 -8.71 3.00 11.39
C THR A 76 -8.39 1.93 10.34
N LYS A 77 -8.85 2.21 9.11
CA LYS A 77 -8.56 1.41 7.93
C LYS A 77 -7.59 2.14 7.00
N MET A 78 -6.94 1.39 6.12
CA MET A 78 -6.04 1.92 5.10
C MET A 78 -6.81 2.28 3.83
N SER A 79 -6.50 3.45 3.28
CA SER A 79 -6.86 3.86 1.91
C SER A 79 -5.79 3.47 0.90
N LYS A 80 -4.53 3.40 1.34
CA LYS A 80 -3.38 2.97 0.52
C LYS A 80 -2.37 2.25 1.41
N LEU A 81 -1.91 1.07 0.97
CA LEU A 81 -0.67 0.47 1.46
C LEU A 81 0.39 0.63 0.37
N ASN A 82 1.50 1.27 0.68
CA ASN A 82 2.62 1.49 -0.23
C ASN A 82 3.82 0.70 0.27
N VAL A 83 4.31 -0.27 -0.50
CA VAL A 83 5.43 -1.14 -0.12
C VAL A 83 6.61 -0.84 -1.03
N LEU A 84 7.74 -0.42 -0.46
CA LEU A 84 8.95 -0.04 -1.19
C LEU A 84 10.07 -1.03 -0.88
N ASP A 85 10.61 -1.65 -1.92
CA ASP A 85 11.78 -2.52 -1.84
C ASP A 85 12.31 -2.79 -3.26
N HIS A 86 13.29 -3.69 -3.38
CA HIS A 86 13.82 -4.22 -4.62
C HIS A 86 12.86 -5.18 -5.30
N GLY A 87 12.92 -5.22 -6.62
CA GLY A 87 12.17 -6.20 -7.40
C GLY A 87 12.72 -6.30 -8.81
N ASN A 88 12.13 -7.20 -9.57
CA ASN A 88 12.32 -7.32 -11.01
C ASN A 88 11.11 -8.05 -11.62
N THR A 89 11.19 -8.38 -12.90
CA THR A 89 10.14 -9.12 -13.59
C THR A 89 9.78 -10.50 -13.00
N SER A 90 10.64 -11.10 -12.17
CA SER A 90 10.43 -12.46 -11.60
C SER A 90 9.86 -12.47 -10.18
N GLY A 91 9.94 -11.35 -9.45
CA GLY A 91 9.51 -11.27 -8.07
C GLY A 91 9.86 -9.94 -7.41
N LEU A 92 9.52 -9.85 -6.14
CA LEU A 92 9.80 -8.69 -5.30
C LEU A 92 10.40 -9.12 -3.96
N GLN A 93 11.26 -8.28 -3.45
CA GLN A 93 11.82 -8.38 -2.12
C GLN A 93 10.87 -7.69 -1.12
N ILE A 94 10.74 -8.27 0.07
CA ILE A 94 10.10 -7.64 1.23
C ILE A 94 11.00 -7.92 2.43
N GLY A 95 11.92 -7.01 2.69
CA GLY A 95 13.03 -7.23 3.59
C GLY A 95 13.92 -8.37 3.11
N THR A 96 14.06 -9.40 3.92
CA THR A 96 14.87 -10.58 3.57
C THR A 96 14.10 -11.64 2.76
N ASP A 97 12.79 -11.46 2.57
CA ASP A 97 11.93 -12.44 1.89
C ASP A 97 11.80 -12.14 0.39
N TRP A 98 12.14 -13.12 -0.45
CA TRP A 98 11.87 -13.07 -1.89
C TRP A 98 10.49 -13.65 -2.21
N VAL A 99 9.57 -12.79 -2.63
CA VAL A 99 8.20 -13.13 -3.02
C VAL A 99 8.09 -13.21 -4.54
N SER A 100 7.83 -14.41 -5.03
CA SER A 100 7.60 -14.74 -6.43
C SER A 100 6.33 -15.57 -6.55
N THR A 101 5.86 -15.83 -7.77
CA THR A 101 4.70 -16.73 -7.98
C THR A 101 4.91 -18.12 -7.36
N GLY A 102 6.15 -18.63 -7.33
CA GLY A 102 6.50 -19.94 -6.76
C GLY A 102 6.65 -19.93 -5.23
N SER A 103 6.98 -18.80 -4.61
CA SER A 103 7.13 -18.68 -3.15
C SER A 103 5.91 -18.06 -2.45
N PHE A 104 4.99 -17.44 -3.20
CA PHE A 104 3.87 -16.66 -2.66
C PHE A 104 3.02 -17.40 -1.61
N ALA A 105 2.70 -18.68 -1.87
CA ALA A 105 1.85 -19.48 -0.98
C ALA A 105 2.40 -19.58 0.46
N ARG A 106 3.72 -19.45 0.65
CA ARG A 106 4.38 -19.44 1.97
C ARG A 106 4.04 -18.20 2.79
N PHE A 107 3.73 -17.09 2.12
CA PHE A 107 3.50 -15.78 2.71
C PHE A 107 2.02 -15.36 2.69
N GLN A 108 1.20 -16.08 1.93
CA GLN A 108 -0.19 -15.70 1.66
C GLN A 108 -1.01 -15.51 2.94
N SER A 109 -0.90 -16.42 3.90
CA SER A 109 -1.63 -16.30 5.18
C SER A 109 -1.24 -15.07 5.96
N GLU A 110 0.01 -14.64 5.86
CA GLU A 110 0.53 -13.46 6.54
C GLU A 110 -0.03 -12.18 5.91
N PHE A 111 0.05 -12.05 4.58
CA PHE A 111 -0.58 -10.94 3.85
C PHE A 111 -2.09 -10.86 4.08
N ALA A 112 -2.78 -12.00 4.12
CA ALA A 112 -4.23 -12.05 4.30
C ALA A 112 -4.71 -11.42 5.62
N ARG A 113 -3.83 -11.29 6.64
CA ARG A 113 -4.13 -10.59 7.89
C ARG A 113 -4.44 -9.10 7.69
N LEU A 114 -3.97 -8.50 6.59
CA LEU A 114 -4.22 -7.10 6.25
C LEU A 114 -5.55 -6.90 5.51
N THR A 115 -6.17 -7.93 4.95
CA THR A 115 -7.46 -7.85 4.24
C THR A 115 -8.55 -7.05 4.97
N PRO A 116 -8.87 -7.32 6.26
CA PRO A 116 -9.95 -6.58 6.94
C PRO A 116 -9.58 -5.12 7.25
N LYS A 117 -8.31 -4.73 7.03
CA LYS A 117 -7.77 -3.41 7.35
C LYS A 117 -7.86 -2.44 6.19
N PHE A 118 -8.28 -2.86 5.00
CA PHE A 118 -8.53 -1.95 3.89
C PHE A 118 -9.95 -1.36 3.94
N GLU A 119 -10.09 -0.08 3.63
CA GLU A 119 -11.39 0.55 3.43
C GLU A 119 -11.93 0.32 2.01
N SER A 120 -13.18 0.71 1.77
CA SER A 120 -13.76 0.66 0.42
C SER A 120 -13.03 1.62 -0.51
N GLY A 121 -12.63 1.14 -1.69
CA GLY A 121 -11.87 1.93 -2.66
C GLY A 121 -10.36 2.01 -2.38
N ALA A 122 -9.88 1.35 -1.32
CA ALA A 122 -8.45 1.27 -1.04
C ALA A 122 -7.70 0.45 -2.09
N TYR A 123 -6.37 0.58 -2.11
CA TYR A 123 -5.49 -0.19 -2.99
C TYR A 123 -4.10 -0.42 -2.37
N VAL A 124 -3.36 -1.36 -2.93
CA VAL A 124 -1.93 -1.58 -2.62
C VAL A 124 -1.08 -1.07 -3.77
N HIS A 125 0.00 -0.36 -3.45
CA HIS A 125 1.01 0.07 -4.40
C HIS A 125 2.32 -0.66 -4.10
N LEU A 126 2.77 -1.47 -5.05
CA LEU A 126 4.07 -2.17 -5.01
C LEU A 126 5.10 -1.29 -5.74
N ALA A 127 5.82 -0.49 -4.96
CA ALA A 127 6.84 0.43 -5.42
C ALA A 127 8.19 -0.28 -5.57
N HIS A 128 8.19 -1.37 -6.33
CA HIS A 128 9.34 -2.20 -6.66
C HIS A 128 9.74 -1.97 -8.12
N CYS A 129 10.99 -2.26 -8.49
CA CYS A 129 11.40 -2.24 -9.89
C CYS A 129 10.64 -3.32 -10.68
N GLU A 130 10.01 -2.92 -11.78
CA GLU A 130 9.38 -3.82 -12.76
C GLU A 130 8.31 -4.77 -12.21
N ALA A 131 7.81 -4.59 -10.98
CA ALA A 131 6.78 -5.47 -10.43
C ALA A 131 5.50 -5.50 -11.30
N GLY A 132 5.21 -4.40 -12.01
CA GLY A 132 4.13 -4.28 -12.99
C GLY A 132 4.28 -5.20 -14.21
N MET A 133 5.45 -5.79 -14.43
CA MET A 133 5.69 -6.75 -15.50
C MET A 133 5.27 -8.17 -15.11
N ASN A 134 5.12 -8.47 -13.82
CA ASN A 134 4.68 -9.78 -13.32
C ASN A 134 3.18 -9.77 -12.95
N ILE A 135 2.33 -9.73 -13.98
CA ILE A 135 0.87 -9.67 -13.81
C ILE A 135 0.36 -10.80 -12.92
N ARG A 136 0.88 -12.02 -13.08
CA ARG A 136 0.45 -13.16 -12.28
C ARG A 136 0.73 -12.98 -10.79
N LEU A 137 1.89 -12.43 -10.42
CA LEU A 137 2.21 -12.14 -9.03
C LEU A 137 1.29 -11.03 -8.48
N MET A 138 1.05 -9.97 -9.25
CA MET A 138 0.12 -8.90 -8.87
C MET A 138 -1.31 -9.41 -8.64
N GLU A 139 -1.77 -10.33 -9.47
CA GLU A 139 -3.07 -11.00 -9.32
C GLU A 139 -3.18 -11.74 -7.98
N MET A 140 -2.12 -12.48 -7.60
CA MET A 140 -2.07 -13.22 -6.33
C MET A 140 -2.10 -12.26 -5.13
N PHE A 141 -1.40 -11.13 -5.21
CA PHE A 141 -1.49 -10.07 -4.20
C PHE A 141 -2.89 -9.47 -4.13
N ALA A 142 -3.49 -9.13 -5.27
CA ALA A 142 -4.81 -8.49 -5.29
C ALA A 142 -5.87 -9.39 -4.67
N ASP A 143 -5.87 -10.68 -5.02
CA ASP A 143 -6.78 -11.67 -4.46
C ASP A 143 -6.57 -11.85 -2.95
N THR A 144 -5.30 -11.84 -2.51
CA THR A 144 -4.94 -12.04 -1.10
C THR A 144 -5.32 -10.84 -0.24
N PHE A 145 -5.14 -9.61 -0.73
CA PHE A 145 -5.51 -8.40 0.00
C PHE A 145 -6.99 -8.03 -0.16
N GLY A 146 -7.68 -8.55 -1.18
CA GLY A 146 -9.07 -8.22 -1.49
C GLY A 146 -9.27 -6.82 -2.07
N VAL A 147 -8.19 -6.13 -2.46
CA VAL A 147 -8.18 -4.77 -3.04
C VAL A 147 -7.30 -4.70 -4.29
N PRO A 148 -7.48 -3.71 -5.17
CA PRO A 148 -6.61 -3.54 -6.33
C PRO A 148 -5.14 -3.39 -5.94
N VAL A 149 -4.27 -3.94 -6.77
CA VAL A 149 -2.81 -3.80 -6.66
C VAL A 149 -2.30 -3.03 -7.86
N VAL A 150 -1.47 -2.03 -7.61
CA VAL A 150 -0.81 -1.22 -8.63
C VAL A 150 0.70 -1.39 -8.53
N ALA A 151 1.38 -1.51 -9.67
CA ALA A 151 2.83 -1.52 -9.75
C ALA A 151 3.33 -0.87 -11.05
N GLY A 152 4.53 -0.32 -11.00
CA GLY A 152 5.20 0.24 -12.19
C GLY A 152 5.87 -0.83 -13.04
N ARG A 153 5.89 -0.65 -14.36
CA ARG A 153 6.55 -1.55 -15.32
C ARG A 153 8.02 -1.22 -15.57
N GLY A 154 8.48 -0.04 -15.15
CA GLY A 154 9.87 0.40 -15.31
C GLY A 154 10.70 0.26 -14.02
N LEU A 155 11.90 0.84 -14.07
CA LEU A 155 12.76 1.00 -12.91
C LEU A 155 12.12 1.97 -11.92
N THR A 156 12.15 1.61 -10.64
CA THR A 156 11.63 2.44 -9.56
C THR A 156 12.80 3.06 -8.79
N ASN A 157 12.83 4.38 -8.70
CA ASN A 157 13.73 5.10 -7.80
C ASN A 157 13.03 5.32 -6.45
N PRO A 158 13.46 4.63 -5.38
CA PRO A 158 12.78 4.71 -4.08
C PRO A 158 12.98 6.08 -3.42
N VAL A 159 14.08 6.78 -3.68
CA VAL A 159 14.33 8.12 -3.11
C VAL A 159 13.38 9.15 -3.72
N TYR A 160 13.30 9.21 -5.06
CA TYR A 160 12.48 10.20 -5.76
C TYR A 160 11.01 9.83 -5.90
N ARG A 161 10.62 8.60 -5.55
CA ARG A 161 9.32 8.01 -5.92
C ARG A 161 9.09 8.27 -7.41
N ALA A 162 9.86 7.59 -8.26
CA ALA A 162 9.70 7.75 -9.69
C ALA A 162 9.77 6.37 -10.34
N ASN A 163 8.78 6.04 -11.16
CA ASN A 163 8.86 4.90 -12.06
C ASN A 163 9.13 5.38 -13.48
N THR A 164 10.06 4.74 -14.19
CA THR A 164 10.40 5.09 -15.57
C THR A 164 9.44 4.51 -16.62
N GLY A 165 8.47 3.69 -16.21
CA GLY A 165 7.51 3.04 -17.09
C GLY A 165 6.05 3.37 -16.74
N ASN A 166 5.14 2.81 -17.52
CA ASN A 166 3.71 2.88 -17.21
C ASN A 166 3.38 2.04 -15.98
N TYR A 167 2.28 2.38 -15.32
CA TYR A 167 1.72 1.59 -14.23
C TYR A 167 0.71 0.60 -14.77
N VAL A 168 0.62 -0.54 -14.09
CA VAL A 168 -0.45 -1.51 -14.27
C VAL A 168 -1.23 -1.60 -12.98
N ARG A 169 -2.54 -1.75 -13.09
CA ARG A 169 -3.42 -2.10 -11.98
C ARG A 169 -4.11 -3.43 -12.25
N VAL A 170 -4.16 -4.26 -11.21
CA VAL A 170 -4.82 -5.55 -11.21
C VAL A 170 -5.87 -5.56 -10.10
N TYR A 171 -7.07 -6.04 -10.42
CA TYR A 171 -8.19 -6.12 -9.48
C TYR A 171 -8.27 -7.51 -8.85
N PRO A 172 -8.78 -7.65 -7.62
CA PRO A 172 -9.07 -8.95 -7.03
C PRO A 172 -10.16 -9.68 -7.83
N ALA A 173 -10.08 -11.00 -7.89
CA ALA A 173 -11.17 -11.83 -8.38
C ALA A 173 -12.41 -11.70 -7.47
N ARG A 174 -13.60 -11.54 -8.06
CA ARG A 174 -14.89 -11.49 -7.35
C ARG A 174 -15.87 -12.44 -8.02
N ALA A 175 -16.51 -13.29 -7.24
CA ALA A 175 -17.47 -14.29 -7.72
C ALA A 175 -16.94 -15.11 -8.92
N GLY A 176 -15.65 -15.47 -8.90
CA GLY A 176 -15.02 -16.29 -9.94
C GLY A 176 -14.60 -15.55 -11.22
N SER A 177 -14.77 -14.23 -11.31
CA SER A 177 -14.31 -13.42 -12.44
C SER A 177 -13.37 -12.30 -11.99
N ARG A 178 -12.39 -11.95 -12.83
CA ARG A 178 -11.50 -10.81 -12.60
C ARG A 178 -11.77 -9.74 -13.66
N PRO A 179 -11.92 -8.46 -13.26
CA PRO A 179 -11.86 -7.36 -14.22
C PRO A 179 -10.52 -7.37 -14.98
N ALA A 180 -10.52 -6.89 -16.23
CA ALA A 180 -9.28 -6.73 -16.99
C ALA A 180 -8.31 -5.78 -16.25
N SER A 181 -7.01 -6.06 -16.37
CA SER A 181 -5.99 -5.14 -15.90
C SER A 181 -5.92 -3.91 -16.83
N ASP A 182 -5.65 -2.75 -16.25
CA ASP A 182 -5.49 -1.49 -16.96
C ASP A 182 -4.05 -0.99 -16.86
N THR A 183 -3.55 -0.42 -17.96
CA THR A 183 -2.24 0.25 -18.02
C THR A 183 -2.47 1.75 -18.11
N PHE A 184 -1.82 2.53 -17.26
CA PHE A 184 -2.00 3.98 -17.20
C PHE A 184 -0.69 4.68 -16.85
N PHE A 185 -0.61 5.98 -17.17
CA PHE A 185 0.48 6.84 -16.74
C PHE A 185 0.13 7.45 -15.38
N TRP A 186 0.99 7.26 -14.39
CA TRP A 186 0.82 7.87 -13.07
C TRP A 186 1.63 9.17 -13.06
N GLY A 187 0.96 10.31 -13.21
CA GLY A 187 1.61 11.62 -13.25
C GLY A 187 2.33 11.99 -11.95
N PRO A 188 3.28 12.94 -11.98
CA PRO A 188 4.14 13.29 -10.84
C PRO A 188 3.40 13.83 -9.60
N SER A 189 2.13 14.24 -9.69
CA SER A 189 1.39 14.90 -8.61
C SER A 189 0.68 13.97 -7.62
N SER A 190 0.93 12.67 -7.65
CA SER A 190 0.11 11.69 -6.91
C SER A 190 0.90 10.53 -6.27
N GLN A 191 2.20 10.71 -6.05
CA GLN A 191 3.10 9.71 -5.43
C GLN A 191 3.33 9.91 -3.94
#